data_AF-F4PW08-F1
#
_entry.id   AF-F4PW08-F1
#
_cell.length_a   1.000
_cell.length_b   1.000
_cell.length_c   1.000
_cell.angle_alpha   90.00
_cell.angle_beta   90.00
_cell.angle_gamma   90.00
#
_symmetry.space_group_name_H-M   'P 1'
#
loop_
_entity.id
_entity.type
_entity.pdbx_description
1 polymer ?
#
loop_
_entity_poly.entity_id
_entity_poly.type
_entity_poly.pdbx_seq_one_letter_code
_entity_poly.pdbx_strand_id
1 'polypeptide(L)'
;MVDQTIEAFIKENSLNNLPVVVCGDLNTPLENCVVNQYLKNKHYMSTFNLVNPQQKHFVSHCNHLDQEVGVDFIFLKDSQYLAPPIQDSQSILGITAPHLYPIDSYFFPRDLKVDKWQSMDVPLSDHRPLTTTFTFLNKNNINN
;
A
#
# COMPACT_ATOMS: atom_id res chain seq x y z
N MET A 1 -5.26 14.64 11.42
CA MET A 1 -4.50 15.52 10.50
C MET A 1 -4.60 15.05 9.05
N VAL A 2 -4.24 13.80 8.70
CA VAL A 2 -4.41 13.27 7.32
C VAL A 2 -5.89 12.99 7.00
N ASP A 3 -6.59 12.22 7.85
CA ASP A 3 -8.00 11.88 7.61
C ASP A 3 -8.92 13.11 7.54
N GLN A 4 -8.74 14.09 8.43
CA GLN A 4 -9.55 15.32 8.42
C GLN A 4 -9.40 16.11 7.11
N THR A 5 -8.20 16.14 6.55
CA THR A 5 -7.94 16.82 5.27
C THR A 5 -8.57 16.06 4.12
N ILE A 6 -8.47 14.73 4.12
CA ILE A 6 -9.10 13.87 3.10
C ILE A 6 -10.63 13.97 3.18
N GLU A 7 -11.21 13.90 4.38
CA GLU A 7 -12.65 14.02 4.61
C GLU A 7 -13.18 15.40 4.20
N ALA A 8 -12.45 16.47 4.53
CA ALA A 8 -12.77 17.82 4.09
C ALA A 8 -12.77 17.91 2.55
N PHE A 9 -11.70 17.42 1.90
CA PHE A 9 -11.61 17.41 0.45
C PHE A 9 -12.75 16.61 -0.21
N ILE A 10 -13.06 15.42 0.30
CA ILE A 10 -14.17 14.58 -0.16
C ILE A 10 -15.49 15.35 -0.05
N LYS A 11 -15.74 15.98 1.10
CA LYS A 11 -16.97 16.76 1.36
C LYS A 11 -17.07 17.99 0.46
N GLU A 12 -16.01 18.77 0.33
CA GLU A 12 -15.95 19.99 -0.48
C GLU A 12 -16.21 19.69 -1.96
N ASN A 13 -15.78 18.52 -2.44
CA ASN A 13 -15.93 18.11 -3.83
C ASN A 13 -17.13 17.17 -4.08
N SER A 14 -17.97 16.92 -3.07
CA SER A 14 -19.12 16.00 -3.16
C SER A 14 -18.75 14.60 -3.70
N LEU A 15 -17.55 14.13 -3.35
CA LEU A 15 -17.03 12.84 -3.75
C LEU A 15 -17.60 11.77 -2.81
N ASN A 16 -17.88 10.57 -3.33
CA ASN A 16 -18.37 9.45 -2.53
C ASN A 16 -17.54 8.20 -2.85
N ASN A 17 -17.21 7.42 -1.83
CA ASN A 17 -16.57 6.09 -1.97
C ASN A 17 -15.30 6.08 -2.82
N LEU A 18 -14.43 7.08 -2.69
CA LEU A 18 -13.14 7.08 -3.38
C LEU A 18 -12.10 6.24 -2.63
N PRO A 19 -11.32 5.42 -3.35
CA PRO A 19 -10.16 4.78 -2.77
C PRO A 19 -9.10 5.82 -2.45
N VAL A 20 -8.45 5.65 -1.30
CA VAL A 20 -7.39 6.53 -0.80
C VAL A 20 -6.10 5.74 -0.69
N VAL A 21 -5.06 6.23 -1.35
CA VAL A 21 -3.70 5.69 -1.23
C VAL A 21 -2.85 6.64 -0.39
N VAL A 22 -2.22 6.13 0.65
CA VAL A 22 -1.27 6.86 1.49
C VAL A 22 0.08 6.17 1.38
N CYS A 23 1.12 6.90 0.97
CA CYS A 23 2.47 6.37 0.86
C CYS A 23 3.49 7.27 1.55
N GLY A 24 4.58 6.67 2.02
CA GLY A 24 5.70 7.40 2.57
C GLY A 24 6.47 6.62 3.63
N ASP A 25 7.51 7.27 4.13
CA ASP A 25 8.36 6.81 5.22
C ASP A 25 7.74 7.18 6.57
N LEU A 26 7.36 6.15 7.35
CA LEU A 26 6.81 6.30 8.69
C LEU A 26 7.89 6.39 9.78
N ASN A 27 9.17 6.26 9.43
CA ASN A 27 10.34 6.31 10.32
C ASN A 27 10.29 5.32 11.50
N THR A 28 9.36 4.36 11.49
CA THR A 28 9.18 3.38 12.56
C THR A 28 8.74 2.04 11.97
N PRO A 29 9.36 0.92 12.36
CA PRO A 29 8.95 -0.41 11.93
C PRO A 29 7.50 -0.76 12.31
N LEU A 30 6.89 -1.64 11.51
CA LEU A 30 5.46 -1.99 11.57
C LEU A 30 4.95 -2.36 12.98
N GLU A 31 5.73 -3.10 13.77
CA GLU A 31 5.31 -3.66 15.07
C GLU A 31 5.10 -2.61 16.16
N ASN A 32 5.86 -1.50 16.12
CA ASN A 32 5.83 -0.46 17.15
C ASN A 32 5.37 0.91 16.60
N CYS A 33 4.94 0.98 15.34
CA CYS A 33 4.54 2.23 14.70
C CYS A 33 3.10 2.63 15.06
N VAL A 34 2.96 3.69 15.87
CA VAL A 34 1.67 4.28 16.25
C VAL A 34 0.88 4.74 15.02
N VAL A 35 1.57 5.27 14.01
CA VAL A 35 0.94 5.71 12.75
C VAL A 35 0.35 4.51 12.00
N ASN A 36 1.07 3.39 11.91
CA ASN A 36 0.57 2.17 11.32
C ASN A 36 -0.66 1.62 12.06
N GLN A 37 -0.63 1.60 13.40
CA GLN A 37 -1.79 1.19 14.20
C GLN A 37 -3.00 2.10 13.95
N TYR A 38 -2.79 3.42 13.89
CA TYR A 38 -3.83 4.39 13.54
C TYR A 38 -4.43 4.12 12.15
N LEU A 39 -3.58 3.94 11.13
CA LEU A 39 -4.01 3.65 9.76
C LEU A 39 -4.81 2.34 9.69
N LYS A 40 -4.34 1.27 10.33
CA LYS A 40 -5.07 -0.01 10.43
C LYS A 40 -6.44 0.15 11.09
N ASN A 41 -6.53 0.91 12.19
CA ASN A 41 -7.81 1.20 12.86
C ASN A 41 -8.77 2.03 11.99
N LYS A 42 -8.25 2.71 10.97
CA LYS A 42 -9.02 3.47 9.97
C LYS A 42 -9.29 2.67 8.69
N HIS A 43 -9.04 1.36 8.72
CA HIS A 43 -9.22 0.40 7.62
C HIS A 43 -8.29 0.63 6.42
N TYR A 44 -7.14 1.28 6.64
CA TYR A 44 -6.05 1.26 5.66
C TYR A 44 -5.29 -0.07 5.75
N MET A 45 -4.98 -0.64 4.59
CA MET A 45 -4.30 -1.93 4.45
C MET A 45 -2.96 -1.73 3.73
N SER A 46 -1.90 -2.37 4.22
CA SER A 46 -0.59 -2.37 3.54
C SER A 46 -0.70 -3.13 2.22
N THR A 47 -0.53 -2.44 1.10
CA THR A 47 -0.60 -3.05 -0.24
C THR A 47 0.46 -4.11 -0.45
N PHE A 48 1.65 -3.91 0.14
CA PHE A 48 2.72 -4.91 0.13
C PHE A 48 2.30 -6.21 0.81
N ASN A 49 1.65 -6.11 1.98
CA ASN A 49 1.20 -7.30 2.73
C ASN A 49 0.00 -7.97 2.05
N LEU A 50 -0.85 -7.21 1.36
CA LEU A 50 -1.96 -7.78 0.58
C LEU A 50 -1.45 -8.62 -0.59
N VAL A 51 -0.44 -8.13 -1.32
CA VAL A 51 0.15 -8.84 -2.46
C VAL A 51 1.08 -9.97 -2.02
N ASN A 52 1.82 -9.78 -0.91
CA ASN A 52 2.83 -10.73 -0.42
C ASN A 52 2.47 -11.25 0.98
N PRO A 53 1.36 -11.98 1.17
CA PRO A 53 0.88 -12.35 2.50
C PRO A 53 1.82 -13.28 3.29
N GLN A 54 2.72 -13.99 2.60
CA GLN A 54 3.72 -14.85 3.23
C GLN A 54 4.95 -14.07 3.71
N GLN A 55 5.14 -12.83 3.24
CA GLN A 55 6.29 -12.01 3.58
C GLN A 55 5.98 -11.15 4.81
N LYS A 56 6.43 -11.61 5.97
CA LYS A 56 6.21 -10.94 7.26
C LYS A 56 7.17 -9.78 7.53
N HIS A 57 8.25 -9.69 6.76
CA HIS A 57 9.30 -8.70 6.95
C HIS A 57 9.78 -8.17 5.60
N PHE A 58 10.10 -6.89 5.57
CA PHE A 58 10.76 -6.25 4.44
C PHE A 58 11.74 -5.20 4.96
N VAL A 59 12.72 -4.87 4.12
CA VAL A 59 13.73 -3.85 4.38
C VAL A 59 13.54 -2.78 3.33
N SER A 60 13.32 -1.56 3.80
CA SER A 60 13.22 -0.39 2.95
C SER A 60 14.31 0.63 3.23
N HIS A 61 15.00 0.56 4.37
CA HIS A 61 16.04 1.51 4.73
C HIS A 61 17.12 0.82 5.55
N CYS A 62 18.35 1.32 5.44
CA CYS A 62 19.43 1.00 6.36
C CYS A 62 19.75 2.25 7.17
N ASN A 63 19.56 2.20 8.49
CA ASN A 63 19.83 3.36 9.33
C ASN A 63 21.33 3.60 9.54
N HIS A 64 21.66 4.72 10.19
CA HIS A 64 23.04 5.12 10.53
C HIS A 64 23.77 4.18 11.51
N LEU A 65 23.10 3.14 12.02
CA LEU A 65 23.67 2.08 12.86
C LEU A 65 23.84 0.76 12.10
N ASP A 66 23.78 0.81 10.76
CA ASP A 66 23.82 -0.34 9.86
C ASP A 66 22.69 -1.36 10.10
N GLN A 67 21.54 -0.90 10.64
CA GLN A 67 20.38 -1.75 10.87
C GLN A 67 19.39 -1.65 9.72
N GLU A 68 19.01 -2.81 9.19
CA GLU A 68 17.97 -2.94 8.18
C GLU A 68 16.58 -2.80 8.80
N VAL A 69 15.78 -1.86 8.29
CA VAL A 69 14.44 -1.55 8.79
C VAL A 69 13.43 -1.39 7.66
N GLY A 70 12.18 -1.79 7.93
CA GLY A 70 11.04 -1.57 7.03
C GLY A 70 10.21 -0.38 7.52
N VAL A 71 10.41 0.78 6.91
CA VAL A 71 9.80 2.05 7.32
C VAL A 71 8.97 2.71 6.22
N ASP A 72 9.14 2.29 4.97
CA ASP A 72 8.40 2.78 3.81
C ASP A 72 7.17 1.91 3.52
N PHE A 73 6.01 2.54 3.42
CA PHE A 73 4.74 1.83 3.22
C PHE A 73 3.90 2.48 2.12
N ILE A 74 3.08 1.66 1.47
CA ILE A 74 1.96 2.10 0.63
C ILE A 74 0.70 1.44 1.19
N PHE A 75 -0.19 2.26 1.74
CA PHE A 75 -1.48 1.87 2.29
C PHE A 75 -2.62 2.19 1.34
N LEU A 76 -3.63 1.34 1.32
CA LEU A 76 -4.89 1.53 0.58
C LEU A 76 -6.07 1.46 1.55
N LYS A 77 -6.96 2.44 1.48
CA LYS A 77 -8.31 2.38 2.05
C LYS A 77 -9.30 2.44 0.90
N ASP A 78 -10.11 1.40 0.75
CA ASP A 78 -11.15 1.30 -0.26
C ASP A 78 -12.40 0.71 0.41
N SER A 79 -13.54 1.38 0.26
CA SER A 79 -14.78 1.02 0.97
C SER A 79 -15.43 -0.27 0.46
N GLN A 80 -15.05 -0.76 -0.72
CA GLN A 80 -15.52 -2.05 -1.25
C GLN A 80 -14.34 -2.94 -1.60
N TYR A 81 -13.25 -2.87 -0.83
CA TYR A 81 -12.16 -3.81 -1.00
C TYR A 81 -12.67 -5.25 -0.85
N LEU A 82 -12.59 -6.01 -1.94
CA LEU A 82 -12.88 -7.43 -1.99
C LEU A 82 -11.57 -8.19 -1.84
N ALA A 83 -11.42 -8.95 -0.75
CA ALA A 83 -10.25 -9.80 -0.58
C ALA A 83 -10.19 -10.85 -1.70
N PRO A 84 -9.03 -11.05 -2.34
CA PRO A 84 -8.91 -12.01 -3.43
C PRO A 84 -8.89 -13.47 -2.92
N PRO A 85 -9.20 -14.43 -3.82
CA PRO A 85 -9.66 -14.23 -5.19
C PRO A 85 -11.11 -13.73 -5.25
N ILE A 86 -11.38 -12.75 -6.11
CA ILE A 86 -12.76 -12.33 -6.44
C ILE A 86 -13.36 -13.44 -7.32
N GLN A 87 -13.90 -14.48 -6.68
CA GLN A 87 -14.32 -15.71 -7.36
C GLN A 87 -15.69 -15.62 -8.02
N ASP A 88 -16.49 -14.59 -7.70
CA ASP A 88 -17.88 -14.50 -8.16
C ASP A 88 -18.18 -13.19 -8.88
N SER A 89 -18.64 -13.33 -10.13
CA SER A 89 -19.28 -12.28 -10.94
C SER A 89 -20.30 -11.42 -10.18
N GLN A 90 -21.00 -11.97 -9.17
CA GLN A 90 -21.93 -11.19 -8.35
C GLN A 90 -21.25 -10.15 -7.45
N SER A 91 -20.08 -10.48 -6.89
CA SER A 91 -19.32 -9.53 -6.07
C SER A 91 -18.81 -8.33 -6.90
N ILE A 92 -18.58 -8.56 -8.19
CA ILE A 92 -18.18 -7.56 -9.16
C ILE A 92 -19.38 -6.71 -9.62
N LEU A 93 -20.57 -7.29 -9.77
CA LEU A 93 -21.80 -6.56 -10.12
C LEU A 93 -22.23 -5.54 -9.05
N GLY A 94 -21.79 -5.74 -7.80
CA GLY A 94 -22.00 -4.82 -6.68
C GLY A 94 -21.10 -3.57 -6.71
N ILE A 95 -20.10 -3.52 -7.59
CA ILE A 95 -19.21 -2.37 -7.74
C ILE A 95 -20.00 -1.17 -8.27
N THR A 96 -20.17 -0.18 -7.41
CA THR A 96 -20.92 1.06 -7.68
C THR A 96 -20.03 2.29 -7.75
N ALA A 97 -18.75 2.15 -7.42
CA ALA A 97 -17.76 3.22 -7.42
C ALA A 97 -16.44 2.72 -8.04
N PRO A 98 -15.50 3.61 -8.41
CA PRO A 98 -14.16 3.19 -8.80
C PRO A 98 -13.45 2.50 -7.63
N HIS A 99 -12.89 1.31 -7.86
CA HIS A 99 -12.07 0.60 -6.87
C HIS A 99 -10.64 0.43 -7.34
N LEU A 100 -9.72 0.48 -6.38
CA LEU A 100 -8.33 0.15 -6.60
C LEU A 100 -8.01 -1.22 -6.03
N TYR A 101 -7.34 -2.03 -6.82
CA TYR A 101 -6.89 -3.34 -6.39
C TYR A 101 -5.39 -3.48 -6.67
N PRO A 102 -4.54 -3.71 -5.65
CA PRO A 102 -3.11 -3.90 -5.84
C PRO A 102 -2.85 -5.27 -6.47
N ILE A 103 -2.24 -5.30 -7.66
CA ILE A 103 -1.94 -6.53 -8.40
C ILE A 103 -0.48 -6.96 -8.26
N ASP A 104 0.40 -6.04 -7.88
CA ASP A 104 1.81 -6.28 -7.68
C ASP A 104 2.38 -5.25 -6.71
N SER A 105 3.32 -5.66 -5.86
CA SER A 105 3.97 -4.79 -4.88
C SER A 105 5.33 -5.33 -4.50
N TYR A 106 6.38 -4.53 -4.65
CA TYR A 106 7.77 -4.98 -4.48
C TYR A 106 8.72 -3.82 -4.16
N PHE A 107 9.85 -4.13 -3.53
CA PHE A 107 10.95 -3.20 -3.35
C PHE A 107 11.87 -3.23 -4.56
N PHE A 108 12.18 -2.06 -5.12
CA PHE A 108 13.15 -1.96 -6.21
C PHE A 108 14.59 -2.04 -5.65
N PRO A 109 15.53 -2.69 -6.37
CA PRO A 109 15.29 -3.60 -7.49
C PRO A 109 14.67 -4.92 -7.02
N ARG A 110 13.75 -5.48 -7.82
CA ARG A 110 12.94 -6.65 -7.45
C ARG A 110 13.77 -7.88 -7.11
N ASP A 111 14.85 -8.10 -7.86
CA ASP A 111 15.69 -9.29 -7.74
C ASP A 111 16.71 -9.18 -6.60
N LEU A 112 16.76 -8.02 -5.94
CA LEU A 112 17.61 -7.85 -4.77
C LEU A 112 16.94 -8.46 -3.56
N LYS A 113 17.57 -9.52 -3.05
CA LYS A 113 17.19 -10.13 -1.78
C LYS A 113 17.15 -9.08 -0.67
N VAL A 114 16.24 -9.31 0.28
CA VAL A 114 15.94 -8.37 1.36
C VAL A 114 17.19 -8.02 2.18
N ASP A 115 18.13 -8.96 2.31
CA ASP A 115 19.38 -8.93 3.10
C ASP A 115 20.60 -8.33 2.36
N LYS A 116 20.40 -7.66 1.22
CA LYS A 116 21.51 -7.21 0.36
C LYS A 116 21.52 -5.73 0.00
N TRP A 117 20.66 -4.91 0.60
CA TRP A 117 20.58 -3.48 0.25
C TRP A 117 21.90 -2.72 0.47
N GLN A 118 22.54 -2.92 1.62
CA GLN A 118 23.82 -2.27 1.96
C GLN A 118 24.97 -2.62 0.99
N SER A 119 24.88 -3.77 0.30
CA SER A 119 25.92 -4.22 -0.62
C SER A 119 25.81 -3.62 -2.02
N MET A 120 24.77 -2.82 -2.28
CA MET A 120 24.60 -2.14 -3.55
C MET A 120 25.35 -0.81 -3.53
N ASP A 121 26.35 -0.69 -4.40
CA ASP A 121 27.00 0.59 -4.73
C ASP A 121 26.07 1.42 -5.64
N VAL A 122 24.84 1.68 -5.15
CA VAL A 122 23.81 2.44 -5.86
C VAL A 122 23.66 3.79 -5.16
N PRO A 123 24.26 4.85 -5.70
CA PRO A 123 24.44 6.12 -5.00
C PRO A 123 23.19 7.01 -4.97
N LEU A 124 21.97 6.44 -5.07
CA LEU A 124 20.75 7.22 -5.30
C LEU A 124 19.97 7.54 -4.03
N SER A 125 19.96 6.63 -3.03
CA SER A 125 19.24 6.81 -1.76
C SER A 125 19.64 5.73 -0.75
N ASP A 126 19.57 6.06 0.54
CA ASP A 126 19.61 5.12 1.66
C ASP A 126 18.27 4.39 1.88
N HIS A 127 17.22 4.79 1.15
CA HIS A 127 15.93 4.09 1.07
C HIS A 127 15.75 3.33 -0.26
N ARG A 128 15.14 2.15 -0.17
CA ARG A 128 14.62 1.35 -1.29
C ARG A 128 13.23 1.83 -1.67
N PRO A 129 13.00 2.15 -2.96
CA PRO A 129 11.67 2.46 -3.43
C PRO A 129 10.72 1.26 -3.28
N LEU A 130 9.61 1.44 -2.55
CA LEU A 130 8.46 0.53 -2.59
C LEU A 130 7.59 0.90 -3.79
N THR A 131 7.32 -0.06 -4.66
CA THR A 131 6.46 0.10 -5.84
C THR A 131 5.22 -0.75 -5.67
N THR A 132 4.03 -0.19 -5.93
CA THR A 132 2.77 -0.94 -6.01
C THR A 132 2.05 -0.60 -7.33
N THR A 133 1.65 -1.62 -8.06
CA THR A 133 0.81 -1.49 -9.26
C THR A 133 -0.64 -1.77 -8.86
N PHE A 134 -1.54 -0.86 -9.24
CA PHE A 134 -2.98 -1.01 -9.02
C PHE A 134 -3.71 -1.23 -10.35
N THR A 135 -4.75 -2.05 -10.32
CA THR A 135 -5.77 -2.07 -11.38
C THR A 135 -7.01 -1.29 -10.91
N PHE A 136 -7.67 -0.63 -11.86
CA PHE A 136 -8.95 0.03 -11.64
C PHE A 136 -10.08 -0.95 -11.97
N LEU A 137 -10.86 -1.28 -10.96
CA LEU A 137 -12.10 -2.03 -11.15
C LEU A 137 -13.24 -1.03 -11.28
N ASN A 138 -13.90 -1.06 -12.43
CA ASN A 138 -15.15 -0.36 -12.68
C ASN A 138 -16.10 -1.30 -13.42
N LYS A 139 -17.39 -0.98 -13.41
CA LYS A 139 -18.45 -1.78 -14.05
C LYS A 139 -18.24 -2.05 -15.55
N ASN A 140 -17.39 -1.25 -16.22
CA ASN A 140 -17.15 -1.30 -17.67
C ASN A 140 -15.93 -2.16 -18.07
N ASN A 141 -15.01 -2.47 -17.14
CA ASN A 141 -13.75 -3.17 -17.40
C ASN A 141 -13.84 -4.70 -17.27
N ILE A 142 -15.03 -5.25 -17.03
CA ILE A 142 -15.22 -6.68 -16.67
C ILE A 142 -15.61 -7.54 -17.88
N ASN A 143 -15.93 -6.92 -19.03
CA ASN A 143 -16.44 -7.61 -20.22
C ASN A 143 -15.43 -7.71 -21.39
N ASN A 144 -14.14 -7.43 -21.18
CA ASN A 144 -13.09 -7.57 -22.21
C ASN A 144 -12.11 -8.68 -21.88
#